data_AF-A0A2X3EBT9-F1
#
_entry.id   AF-A0A2X3EBT9-F1
#
_cell.length_a   1.000
_cell.length_b   1.000
_cell.length_c   1.000
_cell.angle_alpha   90.00
_cell.angle_beta   90.00
_cell.angle_gamma   90.00
#
_symmetry.space_group_name_H-M   'P 1'
#
loop_
_entity.id
_entity.type
_entity.pdbx_description
1 polymer ?
#
loop_
_entity_poly.entity_id
_entity_poly.type
_entity_poly.pdbx_seq_one_letter_code
_entity_poly.pdbx_strand_id
1 'polypeptide(L)' 'MSVILITHRLQDLFLVCDRIMVMYEGTNVADRRVSDTSLSDIVNLIVGEKFTARSAAAH' A
#
# COMPACT_ATOMS: atom_id res chain seq x y z
N MET A 1 6.59 -12.53 -19.21
CA MET A 1 7.22 -13.01 -17.97
C MET A 1 6.85 -12.03 -16.89
N SER A 2 6.29 -12.50 -15.78
CA SER A 2 5.89 -11.64 -14.66
C SER A 2 6.78 -11.96 -13.47
N VAL A 3 7.21 -10.93 -12.75
CA VAL A 3 8.02 -11.04 -11.54
C VAL A 3 7.21 -10.49 -10.38
N ILE A 4 7.16 -11.23 -9.27
CA ILE A 4 6.50 -10.79 -8.05
C ILE A 4 7.58 -10.33 -7.08
N LEU A 5 7.51 -9.06 -6.68
CA LEU A 5 8.38 -8.48 -5.67
C LEU A 5 7.62 -8.31 -4.36
N ILE A 6 8.17 -8.86 -3.27
CA ILE A 6 7.65 -8.66 -1.91
C ILE A 6 8.75 -7.97 -1.11
N THR A 7 8.46 -6.78 -0.60
CA THR A 7 9.41 -5.99 0.18
C THR A 7 8.69 -5.14 1.23
N HIS A 8 9.40 -4.80 2.29
CA HIS A 8 8.98 -3.81 3.28
C HIS A 8 9.41 -2.39 2.87
N ARG A 9 10.25 -2.26 1.83
CA ARG A 9 10.70 -0.98 1.29
C ARG A 9 9.75 -0.52 0.20
N LEU A 10 8.68 0.14 0.60
CA LEU A 10 7.62 0.57 -0.31
C LEU A 10 8.12 1.51 -1.42
N GLN A 11 9.19 2.28 -1.20
CA GLN A 11 9.78 3.16 -2.21
C GLN A 11 10.31 2.39 -3.43
N ASP A 12 10.86 1.19 -3.23
CA ASP A 12 11.39 0.37 -4.32
C ASP A 12 10.27 -0.06 -5.27
N LEU A 13 9.04 -0.25 -4.77
CA LEU A 13 7.87 -0.63 -5.58
C LEU A 13 7.58 0.41 -6.67
N PHE A 14 7.73 1.71 -6.36
CA PHE A 14 7.46 2.78 -7.32
C PHE A 14 8.54 2.89 -8.40
N LEU A 15 9.72 2.33 -8.18
CA LEU A 15 10.83 2.37 -9.13
C LEU A 15 10.83 1.20 -10.11
N VAL A 16 10.30 0.04 -9.70
CA VAL A 16 10.50 -1.22 -10.45
C VAL A 16 9.20 -1.93 -10.85
N CYS A 17 8.06 -1.59 -10.25
CA CYS A 17 6.80 -2.27 -10.52
C CYS A 17 5.91 -1.46 -11.47
N ASP A 18 5.10 -2.17 -12.26
CA ASP A 18 4.01 -1.56 -13.04
C ASP A 18 2.71 -1.44 -12.24
N ARG A 19 2.49 -2.40 -11.33
CA ARG A 19 1.27 -2.53 -10.51
C ARG A 19 1.61 -2.92 -9.08
N ILE A 20 0.78 -2.47 -8.15
CA ILE A 20 0.86 -2.79 -6.72
C ILE A 20 -0.47 -3.41 -6.29
N MET A 21 -0.39 -4.55 -5.62
CA MET A 21 -1.51 -5.20 -4.95
C MET A 21 -1.30 -5.13 -3.45
N VAL A 22 -2.33 -4.70 -2.71
CA VAL A 22 -2.28 -4.61 -1.25
C VAL A 22 -3.16 -5.69 -0.65
N MET A 23 -2.60 -6.49 0.25
CA MET A 23 -3.34 -7.49 1.01
C MET A 23 -3.47 -7.06 2.48
N TYR A 24 -4.68 -7.19 3.02
CA TYR A 24 -5.01 -6.97 4.43
C TYR A 24 -5.93 -8.10 4.91
N GLU A 25 -5.63 -8.68 6.07
CA GLU A 25 -6.38 -9.82 6.64
C GLU A 25 -6.61 -10.97 5.64
N GLY A 26 -5.58 -11.31 4.86
CA GLY A 26 -5.63 -12.39 3.87
C GLY A 26 -6.44 -12.07 2.61
N THR A 27 -6.96 -10.86 2.48
CA THR A 27 -7.79 -10.42 1.35
C THR A 27 -7.07 -9.35 0.55
N ASN A 28 -7.21 -9.38 -0.79
CA ASN A 28 -6.77 -8.29 -1.64
C ASN A 28 -7.70 -7.08 -1.45
N VAL A 29 -7.18 -5.99 -0.90
CA VAL A 29 -7.95 -4.77 -0.63
C VAL A 29 -7.71 -3.68 -1.69
N ALA A 30 -6.66 -3.80 -2.50
CA ALA A 30 -6.41 -2.86 -3.58
C ALA A 30 -5.54 -3.46 -4.69
N ASP A 31 -5.84 -3.06 -5.91
CA ASP A 31 -5.03 -3.31 -7.10
C ASP A 31 -4.92 -1.98 -7.87
N ARG A 32 -3.69 -1.48 -8.01
CA ARG A 32 -3.40 -0.15 -8.56
C ARG A 32 -2.23 -0.20 -9.53
N ARG A 33 -2.27 0.64 -10.57
CA ARG A 33 -1.07 0.98 -11.34
C ARG A 33 -0.19 1.91 -10.50
N VAL A 34 1.12 1.80 -10.65
CA VAL A 34 2.06 2.69 -9.95
C VAL A 34 1.85 4.15 -10.32
N SER A 35 1.43 4.45 -11.56
CA SER A 35 1.09 5.80 -12.01
C SER A 35 -0.12 6.44 -11.30
N ASP A 36 -0.98 5.61 -10.70
CA ASP A 36 -2.30 6.04 -10.22
C ASP A 36 -2.37 6.03 -8.69
N THR A 37 -1.22 5.96 -8.01
CA THR A 37 -1.15 5.84 -6.55
C THR A 37 0.06 6.56 -5.98
N SER A 38 0.03 6.84 -4.67
CA SER A 38 1.16 7.41 -3.92
C SER A 38 1.58 6.49 -2.78
N LEU A 39 2.77 6.73 -2.25
CA LEU A 39 3.27 6.01 -1.07
C LEU A 39 2.28 6.10 0.11
N SER A 40 1.71 7.29 0.34
CA SER A 40 0.73 7.52 1.39
C SER A 40 -0.54 6.70 1.21
N ASP A 41 -1.03 6.56 -0.03
CA ASP A 41 -2.22 5.74 -0.32
C ASP A 41 -1.96 4.26 -0.01
N ILE A 42 -0.79 3.74 -0.44
CA ILE A 42 -0.40 2.35 -0.17
C ILE A 42 -0.28 2.11 1.34
N VAL A 43 0.35 3.04 2.08
CA VAL A 43 0.44 2.94 3.54
C VAL A 43 -0.95 2.89 4.17
N ASN A 44 -1.86 3.79 3.78
CA ASN A 44 -3.23 3.82 4.28
C ASN A 44 -3.98 2.50 4.03
N LEU A 45 -3.79 1.90 2.86
CA LEU A 45 -4.37 0.60 2.52
C LEU A 45 -3.80 -0.55 3.37
N ILE A 46 -2.51 -0.48 3.73
CA ILE A 46 -1.82 -1.49 4.57
C ILE A 46 -2.26 -1.39 6.04
N VAL A 47 -2.35 -0.17 6.59
CA VAL A 47 -2.77 0.01 8.00
C VAL A 47 -4.30 -0.09 8.18
N GLY A 48 -5.05 0.09 7.09
CA GLY A 48 -6.50 0.18 7.08
C GLY A 48 -6.99 1.57 7.50
N GLU A 49 -8.07 2.06 6.88
CA GLU A 49 -8.68 3.38 7.17
C GLU A 49 -9.08 3.58 8.65
N LYS A 50 -9.11 2.53 9.46
CA LYS A 50 -9.42 2.59 10.89
C LYS A 50 -8.32 3.23 11.73
N PHE A 51 -7.10 3.37 11.23
CA PHE A 51 -5.98 3.93 12.01
C PHE A 51 -6.00 5.47 12.10
N THR A 52 -6.62 6.17 11.13
CA THR A 52 -6.69 7.65 11.12
C THR A 52 -7.55 8.23 12.24
N ALA A 53 -8.46 7.44 12.82
CA ALA A 53 -9.36 7.90 13.89
C ALA A 53 -8.76 7.88 15.30
N ARG A 54 -7.59 7.25 15.53
CA ARG A 54 -7.06 7.02 16.89
C ARG A 54 -5.84 7.84 17.29
N SER A 55 -5.24 8.58 16.35
CA SER A 55 -4.09 9.45 16.63
C SER A 55 -4.43 10.95 16.67
N ALA A 56 -5.70 11.32 16.40
CA ALA A 56 -6.19 12.70 16.51
C ALA A 56 -6.85 13.02 17.87
N ALA A 57 -6.88 12.08 18.83
CA ALA A 57 -7.51 12.25 20.14
C ALA A 57 -6.50 12.29 21.32
N ALA A 58 -5.24 12.59 21.05
CA ALA A 58 -4.21 12.76 22.07
C ALA A 58 -3.35 14.00 21.79
N HIS A 59 -3.97 15.19 21.80
CA HIS A 59 -3.37 16.36 22.44
C HIS A 59 -4.47 17.28 22.97
#